data_AF-A0A8J3RKX8-F1
#
_entry.id   AF-A0A8J3RKX8-F1
#
_cell.length_a   1.000
_cell.length_b   1.000
_cell.length_c   1.000
_cell.angle_alpha   90.00
_cell.angle_beta   90.00
_cell.angle_gamma   90.00
#
_symmetry.space_group_name_H-M   'P 1'
#
loop_
_entity.id
_entity.type
_entity.pdbx_description
1 polymer ?
#
loop_
_entity_poly.entity_id
_entity_poly.type
_entity_poly.pdbx_seq_one_letter_code
_entity_poly.pdbx_strand_id
1 'polypeptide(L)'
;MLPPAFPSVAGQWPQWGSLPGHSGGTAPDSHRLPPSAIDDHETTADRSPQETGVSIPSVLNVDLSGRTRLDACPGALQVHAAADGGLARVRVPGGRLTTGQLRELAHAAAGYGTGVIELTSRANVQVRGLRTGVEARDGNRTAVGAGAEHGGGTGTERRAENENGAKTGSETGTGTGGGAATGGGAGTGGGGAPGFADRMARAGLLPSPTHERVRNILASPLTGCDEAGAVDVGPLVTELDRLLCARPALAALPGRFLFALDDGRGDVAGLGADAGIMPVGAGEIALVVAGADSGLRAHPDDAVPALLAVAEAFLAELSARGVTAWRISELPGGPAAVTARVRAALDVDALGVDIGAVPEPAAHAAPVAGGPEPVRLRSVVRGPVGIVPGRDGRVALGVAVPLGRLTSAQAEVLADVAASGEVRLTPWRGVVLPGLTRPESEAAIARLADAGLVTDPGSPWNGVSACTGRPGCAKSLTDVQADAATAIATAVASGPDSGPDSGPDSGNEQRAPDRSRGAAGNGRQPAGGHRGMGWSVDGRREPGRSGGGTLPVHWAGCERRCGRPRGRVVEVVATGDGYRVDLDRRSLTCTDIGQTAAAVAAARGEK
;
A
#
# COMPACT_ATOMS: atom_id res chain seq x y z
N MET A 1 17.17 -29.99 55.26
CA MET A 1 16.03 -30.32 56.14
C MET A 1 14.78 -30.44 55.27
N LEU A 2 14.18 -31.62 55.23
CA LEU A 2 12.77 -31.86 54.85
C LEU A 2 11.86 -31.38 56.02
N PRO A 3 10.53 -31.15 55.88
CA PRO A 3 9.54 -32.06 55.26
C PRO A 3 8.31 -31.36 54.58
N PRO A 4 7.17 -32.04 54.31
CA PRO A 4 6.95 -33.37 53.70
C PRO A 4 6.07 -33.31 52.42
N ALA A 5 5.74 -34.47 51.84
CA ALA A 5 4.92 -34.66 50.62
C ALA A 5 3.57 -35.38 50.89
N PHE A 6 2.87 -35.77 49.79
CA PHE A 6 1.67 -36.64 49.66
C PHE A 6 0.28 -35.96 49.74
N PRO A 7 -0.80 -36.57 49.16
CA PRO A 7 -0.89 -37.88 48.47
C PRO A 7 -1.52 -37.89 47.05
N SER A 8 -1.45 -39.07 46.42
CA SER A 8 -2.21 -39.52 45.23
C SER A 8 -3.42 -40.39 45.61
N VAL A 9 -4.51 -40.41 44.82
CA VAL A 9 -5.51 -41.50 44.54
C VAL A 9 -6.52 -40.84 43.55
N ALA A 10 -6.74 -41.23 42.29
CA ALA A 10 -7.15 -42.49 41.64
C ALA A 10 -8.69 -42.70 41.53
N GLY A 11 -9.15 -43.06 40.32
CA GLY A 11 -10.54 -43.36 39.94
C GLY A 11 -10.91 -42.73 38.59
N GLN A 12 -11.54 -43.42 37.62
CA GLN A 12 -11.87 -44.84 37.50
C GLN A 12 -12.10 -45.17 36.01
N TRP A 13 -11.61 -46.32 35.53
CA TRP A 13 -11.96 -46.91 34.21
C TRP A 13 -12.81 -48.17 34.42
N PRO A 14 -13.80 -48.46 33.58
CA PRO A 14 -14.17 -49.82 33.17
C PRO A 14 -13.53 -50.13 31.80
N GLN A 15 -12.73 -51.17 31.58
CA GLN A 15 -12.93 -52.62 31.81
C GLN A 15 -14.02 -53.25 30.93
N TRP A 16 -13.81 -54.40 30.26
CA TRP A 16 -12.63 -55.17 29.79
C TRP A 16 -13.21 -56.37 28.98
N GLY A 17 -12.45 -57.08 28.14
CA GLY A 17 -12.92 -58.35 27.54
C GLY A 17 -12.08 -58.90 26.39
N SER A 18 -11.50 -60.08 26.56
CA SER A 18 -10.42 -60.62 25.71
C SER A 18 -10.63 -62.09 25.29
N LEU A 19 -10.18 -62.45 24.06
CA LEU A 19 -9.73 -63.79 23.60
C LEU A 19 -10.82 -64.87 23.30
N PRO A 20 -10.48 -66.04 22.69
CA PRO A 20 -9.73 -66.26 21.42
C PRO A 20 -10.28 -67.42 20.54
N GLY A 21 -9.68 -67.68 19.35
CA GLY A 21 -9.45 -69.05 18.85
C GLY A 21 -10.21 -69.56 17.60
N HIS A 22 -9.46 -70.27 16.74
CA HIS A 22 -9.79 -70.83 15.41
C HIS A 22 -11.02 -71.77 15.28
N SER A 23 -11.64 -71.84 14.09
CA SER A 23 -11.37 -72.90 13.07
C SER A 23 -12.41 -73.01 11.91
N GLY A 24 -11.91 -73.36 10.71
CA GLY A 24 -12.64 -74.12 9.66
C GLY A 24 -13.52 -73.37 8.64
N GLY A 25 -13.36 -73.67 7.32
CA GLY A 25 -14.44 -73.51 6.32
C GLY A 25 -14.13 -72.83 4.97
N THR A 26 -13.41 -73.51 4.07
CA THR A 26 -13.53 -73.49 2.58
C THR A 26 -13.74 -72.20 1.76
N ALA A 27 -12.83 -71.97 0.80
CA ALA A 27 -12.88 -70.97 -0.29
C ALA A 27 -13.71 -71.48 -1.51
N PRO A 28 -13.71 -70.90 -2.75
CA PRO A 28 -12.79 -69.93 -3.40
C PRO A 28 -13.41 -68.50 -3.46
N ASP A 29 -13.03 -67.49 -4.27
CA ASP A 29 -12.04 -67.27 -5.37
C ASP A 29 -11.69 -65.74 -5.36
N SER A 30 -10.78 -65.12 -6.13
CA SER A 30 -9.83 -65.57 -7.17
C SER A 30 -8.53 -64.73 -7.18
N HIS A 31 -7.49 -65.27 -7.81
CA HIS A 31 -6.10 -64.77 -7.85
C HIS A 31 -5.94 -63.34 -8.46
N ARG A 32 -5.22 -62.40 -7.82
CA ARG A 32 -3.74 -62.20 -7.74
C ARG A 32 -3.18 -61.32 -8.88
N LEU A 33 -2.78 -60.09 -8.53
CA LEU A 33 -2.00 -59.14 -9.36
C LEU A 33 -0.62 -59.70 -9.76
N PRO A 34 -0.05 -59.27 -10.91
CA PRO A 34 1.30 -58.64 -10.90
C PRO A 34 1.39 -57.45 -11.94
N PRO A 35 2.55 -56.95 -12.45
CA PRO A 35 2.93 -55.54 -12.20
C PRO A 35 3.36 -54.67 -13.42
N SER A 36 3.44 -53.35 -13.18
CA SER A 36 4.28 -52.29 -13.84
C SER A 36 4.73 -52.35 -15.31
N ALA A 37 4.32 -51.34 -16.10
CA ALA A 37 5.04 -50.66 -17.20
C ALA A 37 4.47 -49.22 -17.27
N ILE A 38 5.23 -48.11 -17.22
CA ILE A 38 6.13 -47.49 -18.23
C ILE A 38 5.39 -47.02 -19.50
N ASP A 39 5.43 -45.69 -19.68
CA ASP A 39 5.15 -44.82 -20.84
C ASP A 39 3.82 -44.96 -21.60
N ASP A 40 3.08 -43.85 -21.68
CA ASP A 40 3.08 -43.07 -22.93
C ASP A 40 2.65 -41.60 -22.71
N HIS A 41 3.26 -40.70 -23.49
CA HIS A 41 2.87 -39.28 -23.55
C HIS A 41 1.65 -39.12 -24.46
N GLU A 42 0.54 -38.56 -23.96
CA GLU A 42 -0.45 -37.93 -24.85
C GLU A 42 -1.06 -36.66 -24.28
N THR A 43 -1.46 -35.77 -25.19
CA THR A 43 -1.64 -34.34 -24.95
C THR A 43 -3.12 -33.98 -24.83
N THR A 44 -3.55 -33.43 -23.69
CA THR A 44 -4.81 -32.69 -23.55
C THR A 44 -4.52 -31.41 -22.77
N ALA A 45 -4.39 -30.23 -23.40
CA ALA A 45 -5.41 -29.49 -24.17
C ALA A 45 -6.59 -29.04 -23.28
N ASP A 46 -6.64 -27.72 -23.07
CA ASP A 46 -7.80 -26.88 -22.73
C ASP A 46 -8.85 -27.45 -21.75
N ARG A 47 -8.74 -27.03 -20.48
CA ARG A 47 -9.90 -26.84 -19.61
C ARG A 47 -10.00 -25.39 -19.16
N SER A 48 -10.60 -24.59 -20.04
CA SER A 48 -11.23 -23.31 -19.71
C SER A 48 -12.02 -23.42 -18.40
N PRO A 49 -11.89 -22.48 -17.44
CA PRO A 49 -12.67 -22.49 -16.21
C PRO A 49 -14.16 -22.36 -16.54
N GLN A 50 -14.97 -23.33 -16.14
CA GLN A 50 -16.42 -23.23 -16.27
C GLN A 50 -16.93 -22.13 -15.33
N GLU A 51 -17.80 -21.27 -15.86
CA GLU A 51 -18.45 -20.21 -15.10
C GLU A 51 -19.30 -20.79 -13.96
N THR A 52 -18.79 -20.73 -12.72
CA THR A 52 -19.60 -20.90 -11.51
C THR A 52 -20.49 -19.67 -11.34
N GLY A 53 -21.65 -19.69 -11.98
CA GLY A 53 -22.61 -18.59 -12.06
C GLY A 53 -23.32 -18.23 -10.74
N VAL A 54 -22.56 -17.87 -9.70
CA VAL A 54 -23.09 -17.31 -8.44
C VAL A 54 -23.58 -15.88 -8.70
N SER A 55 -24.84 -15.76 -9.12
CA SER A 55 -25.50 -14.46 -9.26
C SER A 55 -25.93 -13.93 -7.90
N ILE A 56 -25.16 -13.00 -7.35
CA ILE A 56 -25.55 -12.29 -6.13
C ILE A 56 -26.77 -11.40 -6.44
N PRO A 57 -27.90 -11.52 -5.70
CA PRO A 57 -29.04 -10.63 -5.88
C PRO A 57 -28.62 -9.17 -5.69
N SER A 58 -28.78 -8.34 -6.73
CA SER A 58 -28.49 -6.91 -6.62
C SER A 58 -29.52 -6.26 -5.69
N VAL A 59 -29.08 -5.78 -4.53
CA VAL A 59 -29.99 -5.50 -3.40
C VAL A 59 -30.76 -4.17 -3.54
N LEU A 60 -30.64 -3.44 -4.66
CA LEU A 60 -31.12 -2.05 -4.75
C LEU A 60 -31.62 -1.58 -6.14
N ASN A 61 -32.89 -1.17 -6.18
CA ASN A 61 -33.33 -0.07 -7.05
C ASN A 61 -32.88 1.26 -6.39
N VAL A 62 -31.77 1.87 -6.84
CA VAL A 62 -31.36 3.22 -6.42
C VAL A 62 -31.65 4.24 -7.52
N ASP A 63 -32.44 5.27 -7.21
CA ASP A 63 -32.49 6.48 -8.04
C ASP A 63 -31.22 7.32 -7.81
N LEU A 64 -30.48 7.58 -8.89
CA LEU A 64 -29.20 8.29 -8.86
C LEU A 64 -29.27 9.70 -9.46
N SER A 65 -30.46 10.18 -9.85
CA SER A 65 -30.66 11.42 -10.62
C SER A 65 -30.29 12.73 -9.90
N GLY A 66 -30.21 12.75 -8.57
CA GLY A 66 -30.10 13.99 -7.77
C GLY A 66 -28.70 14.50 -7.39
N ARG A 67 -27.60 14.08 -8.05
CA ARG A 67 -26.23 14.30 -7.55
C ARG A 67 -25.57 15.64 -7.93
N THR A 68 -25.91 16.72 -7.23
CA THR A 68 -25.17 18.00 -7.28
C THR A 68 -24.26 18.23 -6.06
N ARG A 69 -23.20 17.42 -5.91
CA ARG A 69 -22.00 17.85 -5.17
C ARG A 69 -20.76 17.05 -5.60
N LEU A 70 -19.76 17.76 -6.13
CA LEU A 70 -18.48 17.18 -6.55
C LEU A 70 -17.69 16.68 -5.32
N ASP A 71 -17.54 15.36 -5.16
CA ASP A 71 -16.39 14.84 -4.41
C ASP A 71 -15.12 15.20 -5.21
N ALA A 72 -14.18 15.88 -4.54
CA ALA A 72 -12.99 16.48 -5.14
C ALA A 72 -11.75 15.55 -5.09
N CYS A 73 -11.96 14.23 -4.99
CA CYS A 73 -10.87 13.26 -5.11
C CYS A 73 -10.18 13.40 -6.48
N PRO A 74 -8.84 13.57 -6.54
CA PRO A 74 -8.12 13.58 -7.82
C PRO A 74 -8.27 12.24 -8.51
N GLY A 75 -8.82 12.25 -9.72
CA GLY A 75 -8.71 11.18 -10.70
C GLY A 75 -7.56 11.45 -11.68
N ALA A 76 -7.54 10.75 -12.81
CA ALA A 76 -6.68 11.09 -13.94
C ALA A 76 -7.45 11.82 -15.05
N LEU A 77 -8.76 11.54 -15.20
CA LEU A 77 -9.66 12.25 -16.11
C LEU A 77 -10.04 13.63 -15.55
N GLN A 78 -10.21 13.74 -14.23
CA GLN A 78 -10.40 15.01 -13.53
C GLN A 78 -9.33 15.19 -12.44
N VAL A 79 -8.27 15.92 -12.78
CA VAL A 79 -7.19 16.24 -11.83
C VAL A 79 -7.65 17.25 -10.78
N HIS A 80 -7.06 17.18 -9.60
CA HIS A 80 -7.27 18.18 -8.55
C HIS A 80 -6.29 19.35 -8.74
N ALA A 81 -6.80 20.59 -8.72
CA ALA A 81 -5.94 21.77 -8.70
C ALA A 81 -5.23 21.91 -7.34
N ALA A 82 -3.92 21.68 -7.32
CA ALA A 82 -3.05 21.90 -6.17
C ALA A 82 -2.15 23.12 -6.38
N ALA A 83 -1.44 23.54 -5.33
CA ALA A 83 -0.60 24.75 -5.35
C ALA A 83 0.64 24.63 -6.27
N ASP A 84 1.05 23.39 -6.55
CA ASP A 84 2.14 23.02 -7.44
C ASP A 84 1.68 22.70 -8.89
N GLY A 85 0.38 22.71 -9.17
CA GLY A 85 -0.22 22.33 -10.46
C GLY A 85 -1.29 21.26 -10.31
N GLY A 86 -1.61 20.54 -11.39
CA GLY A 86 -2.55 19.42 -11.33
C GLY A 86 -1.99 18.24 -10.53
N LEU A 87 -2.86 17.61 -9.73
CA LEU A 87 -2.62 16.37 -9.01
C LEU A 87 -3.53 15.28 -9.58
N ALA A 88 -2.93 14.23 -10.14
CA ALA A 88 -3.64 13.02 -10.55
C ALA A 88 -3.35 11.84 -9.62
N ARG A 89 -4.28 10.88 -9.59
CA ARG A 89 -4.08 9.57 -8.98
C ARG A 89 -4.54 8.49 -9.96
N VAL A 90 -3.80 7.39 -9.99
CA VAL A 90 -4.13 6.18 -10.76
C VAL A 90 -4.81 5.12 -9.87
N ARG A 91 -5.14 3.94 -10.40
CA ARG A 91 -5.55 2.78 -9.61
C ARG A 91 -4.53 1.66 -9.79
N VAL A 92 -4.20 0.99 -8.68
CA VAL A 92 -3.16 -0.04 -8.59
C VAL A 92 -3.67 -1.13 -7.63
N PRO A 93 -4.61 -1.98 -8.06
CA PRO A 93 -5.30 -2.92 -7.17
C PRO A 93 -4.32 -3.82 -6.40
N GLY A 94 -4.49 -3.93 -5.09
CA GLY A 94 -3.57 -4.66 -4.20
C GLY A 94 -2.16 -4.08 -4.12
N GLY A 95 -1.92 -2.89 -4.68
CA GLY A 95 -0.60 -2.29 -4.84
C GLY A 95 0.25 -2.93 -5.94
N ARG A 96 -0.27 -3.84 -6.75
CA ARG A 96 0.50 -4.58 -7.76
C ARG A 96 0.69 -3.76 -9.04
N LEU A 97 1.93 -3.54 -9.43
CA LEU A 97 2.34 -2.97 -10.72
C LEU A 97 3.20 -3.99 -11.48
N THR A 98 3.03 -4.06 -12.80
CA THR A 98 4.07 -4.63 -13.67
C THR A 98 5.24 -3.65 -13.81
N THR A 99 6.43 -4.15 -14.14
CA THR A 99 7.59 -3.28 -14.45
C THR A 99 7.30 -2.33 -15.62
N GLY A 100 6.54 -2.78 -16.63
CA GLY A 100 6.07 -1.92 -17.74
C GLY A 100 5.19 -0.76 -17.26
N GLN A 101 4.23 -1.01 -16.37
CA GLN A 101 3.40 0.03 -15.76
C GLN A 101 4.23 1.01 -14.91
N LEU A 102 5.24 0.54 -14.19
CA LEU A 102 6.13 1.41 -13.42
C LEU A 102 6.96 2.32 -14.32
N ARG A 103 7.44 1.83 -15.47
CA ARG A 103 8.14 2.65 -16.49
C ARG A 103 7.21 3.67 -17.15
N GLU A 104 5.98 3.30 -17.52
CA GLU A 104 5.01 4.28 -18.03
C GLU A 104 4.67 5.36 -16.98
N LEU A 105 4.59 5.02 -15.69
CA LEU A 105 4.47 6.00 -14.62
C LEU A 105 5.71 6.90 -14.50
N ALA A 106 6.91 6.36 -14.67
CA ALA A 106 8.16 7.13 -14.65
C ALA A 106 8.22 8.12 -15.83
N HIS A 107 7.95 7.65 -17.04
CA HIS A 107 7.85 8.49 -18.24
C HIS A 107 6.74 9.53 -18.12
N ALA A 108 5.57 9.18 -17.56
CA ALA A 108 4.48 10.13 -17.38
C ALA A 108 4.78 11.19 -16.31
N ALA A 109 5.41 10.80 -15.19
CA ALA A 109 5.83 11.74 -14.16
C ALA A 109 6.85 12.75 -14.69
N ALA A 110 7.85 12.29 -15.47
CA ALA A 110 8.84 13.16 -16.11
C ALA A 110 8.27 14.02 -17.26
N GLY A 111 7.36 13.47 -18.07
CA GLY A 111 6.83 14.14 -19.25
C GLY A 111 5.73 15.16 -18.96
N TYR A 112 4.88 14.92 -17.96
CA TYR A 112 3.70 15.76 -17.71
C TYR A 112 3.73 16.50 -16.36
N GLY A 113 4.49 16.00 -15.38
CA GLY A 113 4.55 16.53 -14.00
C GLY A 113 5.96 16.90 -13.55
N THR A 114 6.27 16.65 -12.26
CA THR A 114 7.55 17.05 -11.62
C THR A 114 8.68 16.02 -11.70
N GLY A 115 8.52 14.92 -12.46
CA GLY A 115 9.48 13.81 -12.47
C GLY A 115 9.46 12.91 -11.23
N VAL A 116 8.48 13.10 -10.33
CA VAL A 116 8.32 12.34 -9.09
C VAL A 116 6.96 11.64 -9.02
N ILE A 117 7.02 10.36 -8.68
CA ILE A 117 5.92 9.47 -8.32
C ILE A 117 5.78 9.51 -6.79
N GLU A 118 4.63 9.93 -6.26
CA GLU A 118 4.36 9.91 -4.83
C GLU A 118 3.57 8.64 -4.44
N LEU A 119 4.19 7.78 -3.63
CA LEU A 119 3.57 6.61 -3.02
C LEU A 119 2.68 7.05 -1.85
N THR A 120 1.46 6.54 -1.83
CA THR A 120 0.42 6.93 -0.86
C THR A 120 0.18 5.87 0.21
N SER A 121 -0.43 6.26 1.34
CA SER A 121 -0.82 5.34 2.41
C SER A 121 -1.97 4.36 2.05
N ARG A 122 -2.26 4.20 0.75
CA ARG A 122 -3.25 3.26 0.21
C ARG A 122 -2.64 2.37 -0.89
N ALA A 123 -1.34 2.07 -0.78
CA ALA A 123 -0.62 1.23 -1.75
C ALA A 123 -0.85 1.68 -3.21
N ASN A 124 -0.83 2.99 -3.46
CA ASN A 124 -1.22 3.59 -4.74
C ASN A 124 -0.34 4.82 -5.04
N VAL A 125 -0.25 5.21 -6.30
CA VAL A 125 0.54 6.33 -6.83
C VAL A 125 -0.28 7.59 -7.02
N GLN A 126 0.34 8.75 -6.80
CA GLN A 126 -0.15 10.04 -7.31
C GLN A 126 0.99 10.80 -8.02
N VAL A 127 0.66 11.60 -9.02
CA VAL A 127 1.59 12.43 -9.81
C VAL A 127 1.19 13.90 -9.66
N ARG A 128 2.19 14.77 -9.46
CA ARG A 128 2.02 16.19 -9.13
C ARG A 128 2.63 17.12 -10.17
N GLY A 129 2.24 18.39 -10.09
CA GLY A 129 2.70 19.44 -10.99
C GLY A 129 2.28 19.22 -12.44
N LEU A 130 1.17 18.51 -12.66
CA LEU A 130 0.62 18.31 -13.99
C LEU A 130 0.27 19.66 -14.60
N ARG A 131 0.85 19.95 -15.77
CA ARG A 131 0.61 21.18 -16.51
C ARG A 131 -0.86 21.24 -16.94
N THR A 132 -1.47 22.44 -16.96
CA THR A 132 -2.88 22.59 -17.33
C THR A 132 -3.15 22.07 -18.75
N GLY A 133 -4.22 21.29 -18.94
CA GLY A 133 -4.60 20.76 -20.25
C GLY A 133 -3.69 19.61 -20.72
N VAL A 134 -3.22 18.77 -19.79
CA VAL A 134 -2.56 17.48 -20.09
C VAL A 134 -3.48 16.28 -19.87
N GLU A 135 -4.67 16.48 -19.31
CA GLU A 135 -5.64 15.43 -18.99
C GLU A 135 -6.11 14.74 -20.27
N ALA A 136 -6.45 15.53 -21.29
CA ALA A 136 -6.86 15.05 -22.61
C ALA A 136 -6.00 15.68 -23.71
N ARG A 137 -5.28 14.86 -24.47
CA ARG A 137 -4.64 15.30 -25.72
C ARG A 137 -4.78 14.25 -26.82
N ASP A 138 -5.97 14.24 -27.41
CA ASP A 138 -6.10 14.16 -28.86
C ASP A 138 -7.35 14.91 -29.36
N GLY A 139 -7.15 15.82 -30.31
CA GLY A 139 -8.15 16.25 -31.30
C GLY A 139 -9.36 17.10 -30.87
N ASN A 140 -10.23 16.63 -29.96
CA ASN A 140 -11.61 17.13 -29.90
C ASN A 140 -11.93 17.99 -28.66
N ARG A 141 -12.05 19.31 -28.90
CA ARG A 141 -12.48 20.29 -27.90
C ARG A 141 -13.99 20.56 -28.01
N THR A 142 -14.83 19.60 -27.61
CA THR A 142 -16.24 19.92 -27.34
C THR A 142 -16.32 20.86 -26.15
N ALA A 143 -16.64 22.12 -26.43
CA ALA A 143 -16.71 23.17 -25.42
C ALA A 143 -17.85 22.92 -24.43
N VAL A 144 -17.49 22.56 -23.18
CA VAL A 144 -18.35 22.80 -22.02
C VAL A 144 -18.04 24.22 -21.56
N GLY A 145 -19.01 25.12 -21.70
CA GLY A 145 -18.80 26.56 -21.57
C GLY A 145 -18.31 26.99 -20.18
N ALA A 146 -17.32 27.88 -20.16
CA ALA A 146 -16.95 28.62 -18.95
C ALA A 146 -18.08 29.60 -18.62
N GLY A 147 -18.84 29.30 -17.57
CA GLY A 147 -19.85 30.19 -16.99
C GLY A 147 -19.38 30.73 -15.64
N ALA A 148 -18.50 31.73 -15.66
CA ALA A 148 -18.05 32.41 -14.46
C ALA A 148 -18.82 33.73 -14.27
N GLU A 149 -19.69 33.70 -13.27
CA GLU A 149 -19.81 34.73 -12.22
C GLU A 149 -20.45 36.12 -12.45
N HIS A 150 -21.00 36.60 -11.32
CA HIS A 150 -21.52 37.93 -11.00
C HIS A 150 -22.84 38.37 -11.67
N GLY A 151 -23.69 39.03 -10.87
CA GLY A 151 -25.03 39.46 -11.27
C GLY A 151 -25.37 40.86 -10.81
N GLY A 152 -26.63 41.24 -11.01
CA GLY A 152 -27.22 42.51 -10.55
C GLY A 152 -27.60 43.47 -11.69
N GLY A 153 -28.68 44.22 -11.47
CA GLY A 153 -28.96 45.46 -12.20
C GLY A 153 -29.87 45.34 -13.42
N THR A 154 -31.13 45.70 -13.24
CA THR A 154 -32.05 46.10 -14.31
C THR A 154 -31.67 47.46 -14.91
N GLY A 155 -31.84 47.68 -16.23
CA GLY A 155 -32.22 49.00 -16.75
C GLY A 155 -31.50 49.58 -17.99
N THR A 156 -32.25 49.66 -19.10
CA THR A 156 -32.34 50.78 -20.07
C THR A 156 -31.13 51.24 -20.92
N GLU A 157 -31.16 50.82 -22.19
CA GLU A 157 -31.20 51.63 -23.43
C GLU A 157 -30.38 52.94 -23.63
N ARG A 158 -29.41 52.89 -24.58
CA ARG A 158 -29.18 53.81 -25.76
C ARG A 158 -27.89 53.36 -26.47
N ARG A 159 -27.78 53.15 -27.79
CA ARG A 159 -28.03 53.94 -29.03
C ARG A 159 -26.82 54.78 -29.49
N ALA A 160 -26.22 54.36 -30.62
CA ALA A 160 -25.25 55.08 -31.48
C ALA A 160 -23.88 55.42 -30.81
N GLU A 161 -22.78 55.75 -31.51
CA GLU A 161 -22.58 56.12 -32.93
C GLU A 161 -21.14 55.75 -33.39
N ASN A 162 -20.85 55.77 -34.70
CA ASN A 162 -19.48 55.62 -35.26
C ASN A 162 -18.67 56.92 -35.09
N GLU A 163 -17.32 56.86 -35.03
CA GLU A 163 -16.47 57.72 -35.88
C GLU A 163 -14.95 57.36 -35.91
N ASN A 164 -14.44 57.23 -37.15
CA ASN A 164 -13.15 57.65 -37.73
C ASN A 164 -11.83 57.76 -36.93
N GLY A 165 -10.73 57.29 -37.53
CA GLY A 165 -9.36 57.67 -37.15
C GLY A 165 -8.23 56.95 -37.91
N ALA A 166 -7.90 57.39 -39.14
CA ALA A 166 -6.81 56.79 -39.95
C ALA A 166 -5.48 57.56 -39.87
N LYS A 167 -4.34 56.84 -40.02
CA LYS A 167 -2.97 57.29 -40.43
C LYS A 167 -2.06 56.05 -40.53
N THR A 168 -1.66 55.50 -41.69
CA THR A 168 -0.73 55.93 -42.77
C THR A 168 0.77 55.73 -42.50
N GLY A 169 1.45 55.03 -43.42
CA GLY A 169 2.91 54.80 -43.52
C GLY A 169 3.23 53.31 -43.66
N SER A 170 3.36 52.70 -44.85
CA SER A 170 4.49 52.73 -45.81
C SER A 170 5.81 52.22 -45.18
N GLU A 171 6.60 51.29 -45.77
CA GLU A 171 6.90 51.11 -47.20
C GLU A 171 7.10 49.64 -47.68
N THR A 172 7.15 49.51 -49.01
CA THR A 172 7.59 48.41 -49.90
C THR A 172 8.83 47.60 -49.46
N GLY A 173 9.14 46.39 -49.94
CA GLY A 173 8.59 45.50 -50.99
C GLY A 173 9.45 44.21 -51.05
N THR A 174 9.03 43.08 -51.63
CA THR A 174 9.15 42.76 -53.07
C THR A 174 8.53 41.36 -53.34
N GLY A 175 8.20 41.09 -54.61
CA GLY A 175 7.55 39.86 -55.12
C GLY A 175 8.31 38.54 -54.91
N THR A 176 7.81 37.39 -55.39
CA THR A 176 6.85 37.16 -56.49
C THR A 176 6.00 35.92 -56.22
N GLY A 177 4.83 35.82 -56.86
CA GLY A 177 3.99 34.61 -56.85
C GLY A 177 3.55 34.21 -58.26
N GLY A 178 3.16 32.94 -58.45
CA GLY A 178 2.57 32.46 -59.70
C GLY A 178 2.77 30.96 -59.92
N GLY A 179 1.76 30.15 -59.59
CA GLY A 179 1.79 28.69 -59.81
C GLY A 179 0.61 27.98 -59.15
N ALA A 180 -0.57 28.06 -59.77
CA ALA A 180 -1.77 27.37 -59.29
C ALA A 180 -1.77 25.89 -59.70
N ALA A 181 -2.10 24.99 -58.77
CA ALA A 181 -2.50 23.62 -59.08
C ALA A 181 -3.49 23.10 -58.03
N THR A 182 -4.63 22.59 -58.51
CA THR A 182 -5.63 21.86 -57.73
C THR A 182 -5.07 20.51 -57.26
N GLY A 183 -5.28 20.15 -56.00
CA GLY A 183 -4.94 18.82 -55.49
C GLY A 183 -5.68 18.49 -54.20
N GLY A 184 -6.58 17.51 -54.25
CA GLY A 184 -7.14 16.93 -53.04
C GLY A 184 -6.07 16.10 -52.32
N GLY A 185 -5.60 16.60 -51.17
CA GLY A 185 -4.69 15.88 -50.29
C GLY A 185 -5.43 15.42 -49.03
N ALA A 186 -5.39 14.13 -48.74
CA ALA A 186 -5.90 13.60 -47.49
C ALA A 186 -5.19 14.29 -46.32
N GLY A 187 -5.94 14.97 -45.45
CA GLY A 187 -5.37 15.59 -44.26
C GLY A 187 -4.81 14.52 -43.35
N THR A 188 -3.48 14.39 -43.30
CA THR A 188 -2.78 13.62 -42.28
C THR A 188 -3.12 14.24 -40.94
N GLY A 189 -4.07 13.63 -40.22
CA GLY A 189 -4.47 14.06 -38.89
C GLY A 189 -3.24 14.10 -38.00
N GLY A 190 -2.86 15.31 -37.55
CA GLY A 190 -1.74 15.50 -36.65
C GLY A 190 -2.06 14.90 -35.29
N GLY A 191 -1.74 13.62 -35.11
CA GLY A 191 -1.86 12.93 -33.83
C GLY A 191 -1.00 13.64 -32.80
N GLY A 192 -1.64 14.13 -31.75
CA GLY A 192 -0.92 14.68 -30.61
C GLY A 192 -0.15 13.57 -29.90
N ALA A 193 0.87 13.94 -29.14
CA ALA A 193 1.31 13.03 -28.08
C ALA A 193 0.14 12.86 -27.09
N PRO A 194 -0.26 11.62 -26.75
CA PRO A 194 -1.47 11.36 -25.95
C PRO A 194 -1.44 12.08 -24.60
N GLY A 195 -2.61 12.34 -24.03
CA GLY A 195 -2.74 12.94 -22.70
C GLY A 195 -2.18 12.04 -21.60
N PHE A 196 -2.01 12.60 -20.41
CA PHE A 196 -1.66 11.84 -19.21
C PHE A 196 -2.70 10.73 -18.95
N ALA A 197 -4.00 11.05 -19.01
CA ALA A 197 -5.04 10.06 -18.77
C ALA A 197 -5.07 8.97 -19.85
N ASP A 198 -4.87 9.34 -21.12
CA ASP A 198 -4.82 8.40 -22.25
C ASP A 198 -3.67 7.37 -22.08
N ARG A 199 -2.49 7.82 -21.64
CA ARG A 199 -1.37 6.93 -21.31
C ARG A 199 -1.70 6.01 -20.13
N MET A 200 -2.25 6.55 -19.05
CA MET A 200 -2.62 5.74 -17.87
C MET A 200 -3.71 4.72 -18.20
N ALA A 201 -4.66 5.06 -19.07
CA ALA A 201 -5.66 4.12 -19.60
C ALA A 201 -5.00 3.00 -20.42
N ARG A 202 -4.12 3.33 -21.38
CA ARG A 202 -3.39 2.34 -22.19
C ARG A 202 -2.48 1.43 -21.36
N ALA A 203 -1.94 1.93 -20.26
CA ALA A 203 -1.16 1.15 -19.29
C ALA A 203 -2.01 0.30 -18.33
N GLY A 204 -3.35 0.33 -18.42
CA GLY A 204 -4.25 -0.37 -17.49
C GLY A 204 -4.26 0.19 -16.07
N LEU A 205 -3.81 1.43 -15.89
CA LEU A 205 -3.74 2.13 -14.59
C LEU A 205 -5.00 2.97 -14.28
N LEU A 206 -6.04 2.84 -15.12
CA LEU A 206 -7.39 3.35 -14.89
C LEU A 206 -8.39 2.19 -15.09
N PRO A 207 -9.30 1.93 -14.14
CA PRO A 207 -10.17 0.76 -14.17
C PRO A 207 -11.27 0.86 -15.24
N SER A 208 -11.84 2.05 -15.36
CA SER A 208 -12.83 2.48 -16.34
C SER A 208 -13.07 3.98 -16.10
N PRO A 209 -13.57 4.74 -17.10
CA PRO A 209 -13.91 6.15 -16.92
C PRO A 209 -14.94 6.41 -15.82
N THR A 210 -15.86 5.46 -15.57
CA THR A 210 -16.90 5.58 -14.53
C THR A 210 -16.39 5.24 -13.13
N HIS A 211 -15.37 4.39 -13.00
CA HIS A 211 -14.87 3.90 -11.70
C HIS A 211 -13.47 4.42 -11.32
N GLU A 212 -12.87 5.37 -12.07
CA GLU A 212 -11.55 5.93 -11.72
C GLU A 212 -11.50 6.62 -10.34
N ARG A 213 -12.66 7.05 -9.83
CA ARG A 213 -12.83 7.66 -8.51
C ARG A 213 -12.96 6.64 -7.39
N VAL A 214 -13.38 5.41 -7.69
CA VAL A 214 -13.45 4.34 -6.69
C VAL A 214 -12.02 3.98 -6.30
N ARG A 215 -11.75 4.09 -5.00
CA ARG A 215 -10.38 4.02 -4.46
C ARG A 215 -9.81 2.61 -4.56
N ASN A 216 -8.49 2.60 -4.39
CA ASN A 216 -7.67 1.40 -4.43
C ASN A 216 -8.13 0.33 -3.44
N ILE A 217 -7.95 -0.92 -3.83
CA ILE A 217 -8.03 -2.09 -2.96
C ILE A 217 -6.67 -2.29 -2.30
N LEU A 218 -6.61 -2.41 -0.96
CA LEU A 218 -5.38 -2.80 -0.26
C LEU A 218 -5.27 -4.32 -0.18
N ALA A 219 -4.04 -4.81 -0.20
CA ALA A 219 -3.71 -6.20 0.09
C ALA A 219 -2.43 -6.27 0.95
N SER A 220 -2.26 -7.35 1.73
CA SER A 220 -0.99 -7.67 2.38
C SER A 220 0.13 -7.76 1.32
N PRO A 221 1.16 -6.89 1.31
CA PRO A 221 2.11 -6.82 0.20
C PRO A 221 2.93 -8.09 -0.03
N LEU A 222 3.09 -8.91 1.01
CA LEU A 222 3.81 -10.18 1.01
C LEU A 222 2.91 -11.40 0.70
N THR A 223 1.64 -11.20 0.36
CA THR A 223 0.72 -12.30 0.04
C THR A 223 1.25 -13.17 -1.11
N GLY A 224 1.23 -14.49 -0.93
CA GLY A 224 1.83 -15.45 -1.86
C GLY A 224 3.38 -15.48 -1.90
N CYS A 225 4.10 -14.61 -1.18
CA CYS A 225 5.58 -14.62 -1.17
C CYS A 225 6.18 -15.64 -0.21
N ASP A 226 5.56 -15.79 0.97
CA ASP A 226 6.11 -16.52 2.13
C ASP A 226 5.08 -17.50 2.71
N GLU A 227 5.46 -18.20 3.78
CA GLU A 227 4.59 -19.12 4.53
C GLU A 227 3.83 -18.42 5.67
N ALA A 228 4.01 -17.10 5.85
CA ALA A 228 3.39 -16.36 6.96
C ALA A 228 1.95 -15.90 6.63
N GLY A 229 1.60 -15.78 5.35
CA GLY A 229 0.22 -15.58 4.91
C GLY A 229 -0.55 -16.90 4.86
N ALA A 230 -1.73 -16.93 5.45
CA ALA A 230 -2.64 -18.08 5.46
C ALA A 230 -3.39 -18.27 4.12
N VAL A 231 -3.68 -17.18 3.40
CA VAL A 231 -4.42 -17.18 2.11
C VAL A 231 -3.73 -16.26 1.10
N ASP A 232 -3.49 -16.70 -0.14
CA ASP A 232 -3.08 -15.76 -1.19
C ASP A 232 -4.30 -14.92 -1.64
N VAL A 233 -4.30 -13.64 -1.29
CA VAL A 233 -5.39 -12.71 -1.63
C VAL A 233 -5.20 -12.06 -3.00
N GLY A 234 -4.11 -12.34 -3.73
CA GLY A 234 -3.85 -11.83 -5.09
C GLY A 234 -4.99 -12.11 -6.08
N PRO A 235 -5.49 -13.35 -6.20
CA PRO A 235 -6.66 -13.68 -7.00
C PRO A 235 -7.92 -12.92 -6.55
N LEU A 236 -8.17 -12.85 -5.24
CA LEU A 236 -9.33 -12.16 -4.66
C LEU A 236 -9.34 -10.65 -4.94
N VAL A 237 -8.17 -9.99 -4.92
CA VAL A 237 -8.01 -8.59 -5.34
C VAL A 237 -8.42 -8.40 -6.79
N THR A 238 -7.95 -9.28 -7.67
CA THR A 238 -8.19 -9.21 -9.11
C THR A 238 -9.68 -9.37 -9.41
N GLU A 239 -10.31 -10.35 -8.78
CA GLU A 239 -11.74 -10.63 -8.94
C GLU A 239 -12.62 -9.54 -8.33
N LEU A 240 -12.25 -9.00 -7.16
CA LEU A 240 -12.93 -7.84 -6.58
C LEU A 240 -12.83 -6.61 -7.48
N ASP A 241 -11.68 -6.32 -8.07
CA ASP A 241 -11.50 -5.16 -8.95
C ASP A 241 -12.40 -5.26 -10.19
N ARG A 242 -12.42 -6.46 -10.81
CA ARG A 242 -13.27 -6.81 -11.97
C ARG A 242 -14.76 -6.68 -11.62
N LEU A 243 -15.22 -7.35 -10.57
CA LEU A 243 -16.63 -7.38 -10.16
C LEU A 243 -17.14 -6.04 -9.62
N LEU A 244 -16.27 -5.21 -9.06
CA LEU A 244 -16.58 -3.84 -8.68
C LEU A 244 -16.83 -2.98 -9.91
N CYS A 245 -15.97 -3.08 -10.94
CA CYS A 245 -16.11 -2.29 -12.17
C CYS A 245 -17.29 -2.78 -13.04
N ALA A 246 -17.68 -4.04 -12.92
CA ALA A 246 -18.86 -4.60 -13.57
C ALA A 246 -20.21 -4.15 -12.95
N ARG A 247 -20.21 -3.40 -11.84
CA ARG A 247 -21.41 -2.91 -11.14
C ARG A 247 -21.57 -1.40 -11.28
N PRO A 248 -22.38 -0.87 -12.23
CA PRO A 248 -22.55 0.57 -12.42
C PRO A 248 -22.98 1.34 -11.16
N ALA A 249 -23.75 0.70 -10.27
CA ALA A 249 -24.14 1.29 -8.98
C ALA A 249 -22.94 1.57 -8.05
N LEU A 250 -21.84 0.82 -8.14
CA LEU A 250 -20.65 1.01 -7.30
C LEU A 250 -19.74 2.15 -7.79
N ALA A 251 -19.91 2.66 -9.01
CA ALA A 251 -19.34 3.96 -9.42
C ALA A 251 -19.79 5.11 -8.50
N ALA A 252 -20.91 4.92 -7.80
CA ALA A 252 -21.48 5.87 -6.87
C ALA A 252 -20.75 5.95 -5.51
N LEU A 253 -19.79 5.05 -5.24
CA LEU A 253 -18.99 5.03 -4.01
C LEU A 253 -18.13 6.30 -3.87
N PRO A 254 -18.06 6.92 -2.68
CA PRO A 254 -17.21 8.08 -2.45
C PRO A 254 -15.74 7.76 -2.69
N GLY A 255 -14.99 8.73 -3.23
CA GLY A 255 -13.53 8.68 -3.39
C GLY A 255 -12.72 8.67 -2.07
N ARG A 256 -13.25 8.12 -0.98
CA ARG A 256 -12.54 7.75 0.26
C ARG A 256 -12.93 6.37 0.81
N PHE A 257 -13.97 5.72 0.27
CA PHE A 257 -14.29 4.33 0.59
C PHE A 257 -13.05 3.44 0.37
N LEU A 258 -12.82 2.39 1.15
CA LEU A 258 -11.58 1.62 1.08
C LEU A 258 -11.84 0.14 1.33
N PHE A 259 -11.25 -0.71 0.49
CA PHE A 259 -11.17 -2.16 0.69
C PHE A 259 -9.80 -2.55 1.26
N ALA A 260 -9.73 -3.56 2.12
CA ALA A 260 -8.46 -4.17 2.54
C ALA A 260 -8.58 -5.69 2.71
N LEU A 261 -7.78 -6.43 1.94
CA LEU A 261 -7.71 -7.89 2.00
C LEU A 261 -6.41 -8.29 2.71
N ASP A 262 -6.53 -8.74 3.95
CA ASP A 262 -5.40 -9.27 4.70
C ASP A 262 -5.18 -10.74 4.36
N ASP A 263 -3.93 -11.20 4.30
CA ASP A 263 -3.60 -12.60 4.04
C ASP A 263 -3.55 -13.47 5.30
N GLY A 264 -3.83 -12.88 6.48
CA GLY A 264 -3.81 -13.54 7.78
C GLY A 264 -2.64 -13.09 8.66
N ARG A 265 -1.67 -12.33 8.13
CA ARG A 265 -0.58 -11.75 8.92
C ARG A 265 -0.99 -10.53 9.75
N GLY A 266 -2.16 -9.95 9.50
CA GLY A 266 -2.74 -8.84 10.26
C GLY A 266 -2.08 -7.49 10.00
N ASP A 267 -1.52 -7.27 8.81
CA ASP A 267 -0.79 -6.05 8.45
C ASP A 267 -1.67 -4.96 7.81
N VAL A 268 -2.76 -5.33 7.11
CA VAL A 268 -3.64 -4.37 6.43
C VAL A 268 -5.04 -4.28 7.02
N ALA A 269 -5.57 -5.33 7.66
CA ALA A 269 -6.90 -5.29 8.27
C ALA A 269 -7.03 -4.19 9.35
N GLY A 270 -5.96 -3.98 10.13
CA GLY A 270 -5.88 -2.92 11.14
C GLY A 270 -5.69 -1.49 10.58
N LEU A 271 -5.58 -1.31 9.26
CA LEU A 271 -5.49 0.02 8.64
C LEU A 271 -6.82 0.76 8.56
N GLY A 272 -7.93 0.14 9.00
CA GLY A 272 -9.26 0.75 9.09
C GLY A 272 -9.86 1.08 7.72
N ALA A 273 -10.04 0.04 6.91
CA ALA A 273 -10.86 0.03 5.70
C ALA A 273 -12.36 0.15 6.01
N ASP A 274 -13.21 0.36 5.01
CA ASP A 274 -14.67 0.31 5.18
C ASP A 274 -15.17 -1.13 5.06
N ALA A 275 -14.64 -1.86 4.08
CA ALA A 275 -14.82 -3.29 3.88
C ALA A 275 -13.46 -3.97 3.91
N GLY A 276 -13.33 -5.11 4.59
CA GLY A 276 -12.11 -5.89 4.57
C GLY A 276 -12.32 -7.33 4.99
N ILE A 277 -11.29 -8.15 4.78
CA ILE A 277 -11.25 -9.53 5.26
C ILE A 277 -9.99 -9.75 6.10
N MET A 278 -10.08 -10.66 7.04
CA MET A 278 -8.95 -11.17 7.81
C MET A 278 -9.13 -12.70 7.95
N PRO A 279 -8.28 -13.53 7.32
CA PRO A 279 -8.25 -14.97 7.56
C PRO A 279 -8.12 -15.29 9.05
N VAL A 280 -8.92 -16.25 9.50
CA VAL A 280 -8.94 -16.76 10.87
C VAL A 280 -8.71 -18.28 10.86
N GLY A 281 -8.81 -18.92 12.03
CA GLY A 281 -8.67 -20.38 12.12
C GLY A 281 -9.73 -21.15 11.32
N ALA A 282 -9.54 -22.46 11.20
CA ALA A 282 -10.45 -23.40 10.54
C ALA A 282 -10.76 -23.16 9.04
N GLY A 283 -10.00 -22.28 8.37
CA GLY A 283 -10.19 -21.99 6.94
C GLY A 283 -11.28 -20.97 6.66
N GLU A 284 -11.70 -20.20 7.67
CA GLU A 284 -12.66 -19.10 7.52
C GLU A 284 -11.96 -17.74 7.33
N ILE A 285 -12.72 -16.74 6.89
CA ILE A 285 -12.38 -15.32 6.99
C ILE A 285 -13.34 -14.59 7.93
N ALA A 286 -12.81 -13.68 8.74
CA ALA A 286 -13.59 -12.66 9.43
C ALA A 286 -13.84 -11.47 8.51
N LEU A 287 -15.10 -11.04 8.38
CA LEU A 287 -15.43 -9.80 7.66
C LEU A 287 -15.19 -8.60 8.58
N VAL A 288 -14.36 -7.67 8.12
CA VAL A 288 -14.01 -6.43 8.81
C VAL A 288 -14.84 -5.28 8.23
N VAL A 289 -15.64 -4.62 9.06
CA VAL A 289 -16.48 -3.47 8.67
C VAL A 289 -16.00 -2.22 9.43
N ALA A 290 -15.71 -1.16 8.69
CA ALA A 290 -15.21 0.13 9.21
C ALA A 290 -13.93 0.03 10.09
N GLY A 291 -13.16 -1.05 9.97
CA GLY A 291 -11.94 -1.29 10.76
C GLY A 291 -12.15 -2.03 12.07
N ALA A 292 -13.30 -2.67 12.27
CA ALA A 292 -13.57 -3.59 13.37
C ALA A 292 -14.03 -4.95 12.82
N ASP A 293 -13.79 -6.03 13.57
CA ASP A 293 -14.45 -7.32 13.33
C ASP A 293 -15.97 -7.14 13.40
N SER A 294 -16.69 -7.51 12.34
CA SER A 294 -18.15 -7.40 12.27
C SER A 294 -18.88 -8.53 13.02
N GLY A 295 -18.12 -9.54 13.47
CA GLY A 295 -18.63 -10.82 13.97
C GLY A 295 -18.90 -11.83 12.85
N LEU A 296 -19.20 -11.39 11.62
CA LEU A 296 -19.50 -12.29 10.50
C LEU A 296 -18.26 -13.12 10.10
N ARG A 297 -18.50 -14.38 9.76
CA ARG A 297 -17.51 -15.36 9.26
C ARG A 297 -17.99 -15.91 7.93
N ALA A 298 -17.08 -16.17 6.99
CA ALA A 298 -17.43 -16.70 5.66
C ALA A 298 -16.31 -17.61 5.14
N HIS A 299 -16.60 -18.42 4.12
CA HIS A 299 -15.56 -19.14 3.38
C HIS A 299 -14.70 -18.16 2.55
N PRO A 300 -13.40 -18.43 2.32
CA PRO A 300 -12.54 -17.57 1.50
C PRO A 300 -13.06 -17.31 0.08
N ASP A 301 -13.82 -18.25 -0.50
CA ASP A 301 -14.44 -18.08 -1.82
C ASP A 301 -15.54 -16.99 -1.81
N ASP A 302 -16.21 -16.82 -0.67
CA ASP A 302 -17.27 -15.81 -0.48
C ASP A 302 -16.73 -14.43 -0.09
N ALA A 303 -15.41 -14.28 0.02
CA ALA A 303 -14.75 -13.04 0.39
C ALA A 303 -15.13 -11.87 -0.54
N VAL A 304 -15.09 -12.08 -1.85
CA VAL A 304 -15.42 -11.04 -2.84
C VAL A 304 -16.92 -10.71 -2.81
N PRO A 305 -17.86 -11.68 -2.84
CA PRO A 305 -19.27 -11.45 -2.56
C PRO A 305 -19.53 -10.60 -1.30
N ALA A 306 -18.95 -10.96 -0.17
CA ALA A 306 -19.16 -10.27 1.10
C ALA A 306 -18.62 -8.82 1.09
N LEU A 307 -17.45 -8.57 0.50
CA LEU A 307 -16.90 -7.23 0.35
C LEU A 307 -17.76 -6.32 -0.53
N LEU A 308 -18.33 -6.85 -1.61
CA LEU A 308 -19.25 -6.13 -2.49
C LEU A 308 -20.58 -5.83 -1.76
N ALA A 309 -21.11 -6.79 -1.00
CA ALA A 309 -22.29 -6.59 -0.18
C ALA A 309 -22.11 -5.46 0.85
N VAL A 310 -20.94 -5.32 1.50
CA VAL A 310 -20.62 -4.18 2.39
C VAL A 310 -20.69 -2.84 1.64
N ALA A 311 -20.19 -2.79 0.41
CA ALA A 311 -20.18 -1.57 -0.40
C ALA A 311 -21.61 -1.19 -0.87
N GLU A 312 -22.40 -2.16 -1.32
CA GLU A 312 -23.81 -1.96 -1.70
C GLU A 312 -24.65 -1.55 -0.47
N ALA A 313 -24.48 -2.23 0.68
CA ALA A 313 -25.14 -1.89 1.94
C ALA A 313 -24.79 -0.48 2.46
N PHE A 314 -23.55 0.00 2.27
CA PHE A 314 -23.19 1.37 2.61
C PHE A 314 -23.95 2.39 1.72
N LEU A 315 -24.03 2.16 0.40
CA LEU A 315 -24.81 3.02 -0.50
C LEU A 315 -26.32 2.99 -0.15
N ALA A 316 -26.84 1.83 0.25
CA ALA A 316 -28.21 1.68 0.74
C ALA A 316 -28.46 2.54 1.99
N GLU A 317 -27.52 2.55 2.94
CA GLU A 317 -27.61 3.37 4.16
C GLU A 317 -27.54 4.88 3.86
N LEU A 318 -26.69 5.31 2.91
CA LEU A 318 -26.68 6.71 2.45
C LEU A 318 -28.03 7.11 1.87
N SER A 319 -28.58 6.28 0.98
CA SER A 319 -29.85 6.52 0.30
C SER A 319 -31.03 6.54 1.28
N ALA A 320 -31.15 5.53 2.15
CA ALA A 320 -32.25 5.39 3.09
C ALA A 320 -32.29 6.51 4.14
N ARG A 321 -31.13 7.06 4.52
CA ARG A 321 -31.01 8.17 5.46
C ARG A 321 -31.05 9.55 4.80
N GLY A 322 -30.95 9.64 3.47
CA GLY A 322 -30.84 10.90 2.74
C GLY A 322 -29.57 11.69 3.05
N VAL A 323 -28.46 11.03 3.39
CA VAL A 323 -27.21 11.69 3.83
C VAL A 323 -26.03 11.40 2.90
N THR A 324 -25.07 12.32 2.88
CA THR A 324 -23.75 12.09 2.26
C THR A 324 -22.71 11.80 3.33
N ALA A 325 -22.04 10.65 3.25
CA ALA A 325 -20.83 10.35 4.00
C ALA A 325 -19.78 9.74 3.08
N TRP A 326 -18.50 9.88 3.42
CA TRP A 326 -17.38 9.39 2.60
C TRP A 326 -16.87 8.02 3.04
N ARG A 327 -17.29 7.56 4.22
CA ARG A 327 -16.82 6.39 4.97
C ARG A 327 -17.97 5.82 5.79
N ILE A 328 -17.97 4.52 6.06
CA ILE A 328 -18.98 3.90 6.96
C ILE A 328 -18.88 4.50 8.37
N SER A 329 -17.66 4.75 8.84
CA SER A 329 -17.39 5.32 10.17
C SER A 329 -17.85 6.77 10.36
N GLU A 330 -18.26 7.47 9.30
CA GLU A 330 -18.83 8.83 9.37
C GLU A 330 -20.35 8.80 9.59
N LEU A 331 -21.00 7.65 9.49
CA LEU A 331 -22.42 7.47 9.79
C LEU A 331 -22.64 7.12 11.28
N PRO A 332 -23.55 7.80 12.00
CA PRO A 332 -23.96 7.38 13.34
C PRO A 332 -24.53 5.95 13.33
N GLY A 333 -23.91 5.05 14.10
CA GLY A 333 -24.26 3.61 14.08
C GLY A 333 -23.94 2.89 12.75
N GLY A 334 -23.20 3.53 11.85
CA GLY A 334 -22.90 3.06 10.49
C GLY A 334 -22.38 1.63 10.41
N PRO A 335 -21.34 1.24 11.17
CA PRO A 335 -20.78 -0.11 11.12
C PRO A 335 -21.83 -1.18 11.45
N ALA A 336 -22.63 -0.98 12.50
CA ALA A 336 -23.67 -1.92 12.89
C ALA A 336 -24.80 -2.00 11.85
N ALA A 337 -25.25 -0.87 11.31
CA ALA A 337 -26.31 -0.83 10.29
C ALA A 337 -25.90 -1.46 8.96
N VAL A 338 -24.65 -1.24 8.52
CA VAL A 338 -24.10 -1.89 7.33
C VAL A 338 -23.95 -3.39 7.56
N THR A 339 -23.37 -3.83 8.69
CA THR A 339 -23.28 -5.25 9.04
C THR A 339 -24.65 -5.94 9.10
N ALA A 340 -25.69 -5.26 9.62
CA ALA A 340 -27.05 -5.80 9.65
C ALA A 340 -27.64 -5.99 8.24
N ARG A 341 -27.43 -5.04 7.32
CA ARG A 341 -27.81 -5.19 5.91
C ARG A 341 -27.05 -6.31 5.21
N VAL A 342 -25.74 -6.42 5.47
CA VAL A 342 -24.91 -7.48 4.91
C VAL A 342 -25.38 -8.85 5.39
N ARG A 343 -25.68 -9.00 6.69
CA ARG A 343 -26.31 -10.22 7.23
C ARG A 343 -27.62 -10.55 6.52
N ALA A 344 -28.52 -9.57 6.38
CA ALA A 344 -29.82 -9.79 5.74
C ALA A 344 -29.72 -10.07 4.22
N ALA A 345 -28.67 -9.58 3.54
CA ALA A 345 -28.43 -9.82 2.13
C ALA A 345 -27.70 -11.15 1.86
N LEU A 346 -26.97 -11.67 2.85
CA LEU A 346 -26.19 -12.91 2.80
C LEU A 346 -26.83 -14.03 3.64
N ASP A 347 -28.14 -13.95 3.87
CA ASP A 347 -28.88 -14.99 4.60
C ASP A 347 -28.97 -16.27 3.76
N VAL A 348 -28.83 -17.41 4.44
CA VAL A 348 -28.33 -18.67 3.86
C VAL A 348 -29.26 -19.23 2.78
N ASP A 349 -30.57 -19.05 2.96
CA ASP A 349 -31.63 -19.51 2.05
C ASP A 349 -31.66 -18.78 0.69
N ALA A 350 -31.08 -17.57 0.58
CA ALA A 350 -31.14 -16.75 -0.63
C ALA A 350 -29.92 -16.91 -1.55
N LEU A 351 -28.81 -17.44 -1.02
CA LEU A 351 -27.49 -17.39 -1.68
C LEU A 351 -26.65 -18.66 -1.57
N GLY A 352 -26.97 -19.59 -0.66
CA GLY A 352 -26.16 -20.80 -0.45
C GLY A 352 -24.79 -20.53 0.20
N VAL A 353 -24.61 -19.34 0.79
CA VAL A 353 -23.40 -18.93 1.51
C VAL A 353 -23.63 -19.16 3.01
N ASP A 354 -22.88 -20.08 3.61
CA ASP A 354 -22.94 -20.34 5.06
C ASP A 354 -22.12 -19.29 5.84
N ILE A 355 -22.74 -18.13 6.09
CA ILE A 355 -22.24 -17.15 7.05
C ILE A 355 -22.70 -17.58 8.44
N GLY A 356 -21.84 -18.36 9.11
CA GLY A 356 -22.14 -19.00 10.38
C GLY A 356 -22.82 -18.09 11.41
N ALA A 357 -23.76 -18.66 12.16
CA ALA A 357 -24.60 -17.93 13.12
C ALA A 357 -23.77 -17.19 14.18
N VAL A 358 -24.10 -15.90 14.39
CA VAL A 358 -23.44 -15.03 15.38
C VAL A 358 -24.52 -14.31 16.19
N PRO A 359 -24.43 -14.22 17.53
CA PRO A 359 -25.57 -13.84 18.38
C PRO A 359 -26.07 -12.39 18.17
N GLU A 360 -27.33 -12.19 18.57
CA GLU A 360 -28.00 -10.88 18.70
C GLU A 360 -27.13 -9.81 19.39
N PRO A 361 -27.23 -8.52 18.99
CA PRO A 361 -26.41 -7.43 19.51
C PRO A 361 -26.82 -7.02 20.94
N ALA A 362 -26.46 -7.83 21.92
CA ALA A 362 -26.66 -7.55 23.34
C ALA A 362 -25.69 -6.46 23.81
N ALA A 363 -26.16 -5.21 23.85
CA ALA A 363 -25.45 -4.12 24.52
C ALA A 363 -25.18 -4.49 25.99
N HIS A 364 -23.89 -4.59 26.36
CA HIS A 364 -23.38 -4.85 27.71
C HIS A 364 -23.51 -6.31 28.24
N ALA A 365 -23.64 -7.32 27.37
CA ALA A 365 -23.46 -8.71 27.79
C ALA A 365 -21.97 -9.14 27.83
N ALA A 366 -21.63 -9.98 28.82
CA ALA A 366 -20.37 -10.72 28.84
C ALA A 366 -20.29 -11.69 27.63
N PRO A 367 -19.09 -12.09 27.16
CA PRO A 367 -18.97 -12.93 25.97
C PRO A 367 -19.77 -14.23 26.08
N VAL A 368 -20.63 -14.46 25.09
CA VAL A 368 -21.42 -15.70 24.97
C VAL A 368 -20.45 -16.86 24.74
N ALA A 369 -20.46 -17.84 25.65
CA ALA A 369 -19.64 -19.04 25.50
C ALA A 369 -20.07 -19.82 24.25
N GLY A 370 -19.20 -19.87 23.23
CA GLY A 370 -19.43 -20.60 21.97
C GLY A 370 -19.45 -19.77 20.69
N GLY A 371 -19.39 -18.43 20.76
CA GLY A 371 -19.18 -17.60 19.56
C GLY A 371 -17.73 -17.64 19.05
N PRO A 372 -17.47 -17.32 17.76
CA PRO A 372 -16.11 -17.22 17.23
C PRO A 372 -15.31 -16.14 17.97
N GLU A 373 -14.02 -16.39 18.23
CA GLU A 373 -13.19 -15.45 18.99
C GLU A 373 -13.07 -14.10 18.24
N PRO A 374 -13.27 -12.94 18.91
CA PRO A 374 -13.17 -11.64 18.27
C PRO A 374 -11.75 -11.32 17.78
N VAL A 375 -11.62 -10.95 16.51
CA VAL A 375 -10.33 -10.67 15.89
C VAL A 375 -9.73 -9.36 16.40
N ARG A 376 -8.56 -9.46 17.05
CA ARG A 376 -7.82 -8.34 17.63
C ARG A 376 -6.94 -7.63 16.60
N LEU A 377 -7.57 -6.82 15.74
CA LEU A 377 -6.89 -6.03 14.71
C LEU A 377 -5.83 -5.08 15.29
N ARG A 378 -4.65 -5.01 14.65
CA ARG A 378 -3.51 -4.18 15.09
C ARG A 378 -3.12 -3.18 14.02
N SER A 379 -2.92 -1.91 14.41
CA SER A 379 -2.44 -0.88 13.49
C SER A 379 -0.94 -1.05 13.23
N VAL A 380 -0.57 -1.62 12.09
CA VAL A 380 0.83 -1.69 11.65
C VAL A 380 1.29 -0.35 11.09
N VAL A 381 2.45 0.14 11.54
CA VAL A 381 2.98 1.49 11.27
C VAL A 381 4.24 1.52 10.41
N ARG A 382 4.83 0.35 10.14
CA ARG A 382 6.02 0.17 9.29
C ARG A 382 5.76 -1.00 8.35
N GLY A 383 6.19 -0.87 7.10
CA GLY A 383 6.12 -1.94 6.12
C GLY A 383 7.32 -2.89 6.19
N PRO A 384 7.32 -3.97 5.38
CA PRO A 384 8.50 -4.80 5.21
C PRO A 384 9.64 -4.01 4.57
N VAL A 385 10.82 -4.13 5.16
CA VAL A 385 12.10 -3.60 4.65
C VAL A 385 13.13 -4.72 4.83
N GLY A 386 14.03 -4.89 3.86
CA GLY A 386 15.03 -5.95 3.84
C GLY A 386 14.53 -7.27 3.25
N ILE A 387 15.38 -8.28 3.33
CA ILE A 387 15.13 -9.61 2.77
C ILE A 387 14.12 -10.36 3.65
N VAL A 388 12.99 -10.74 3.07
CA VAL A 388 12.00 -11.65 3.63
C VAL A 388 12.18 -13.02 2.99
N PRO A 389 12.45 -14.10 3.76
CA PRO A 389 12.47 -15.46 3.24
C PRO A 389 11.14 -15.81 2.57
N GLY A 390 11.20 -16.29 1.33
CA GLY A 390 10.03 -16.73 0.57
C GLY A 390 9.98 -18.24 0.38
N ARG A 391 9.00 -18.69 -0.39
CA ARG A 391 8.84 -20.10 -0.80
C ARG A 391 9.92 -20.53 -1.81
N ASP A 392 10.15 -21.83 -1.92
CA ASP A 392 10.99 -22.46 -2.96
C ASP A 392 12.41 -21.89 -3.10
N GLY A 393 13.01 -21.45 -1.99
CA GLY A 393 14.35 -20.85 -1.96
C GLY A 393 14.44 -19.43 -2.53
N ARG A 394 13.31 -18.83 -2.92
CA ARG A 394 13.20 -17.42 -3.31
C ARG A 394 13.07 -16.51 -2.09
N VAL A 395 13.20 -15.22 -2.31
CA VAL A 395 13.00 -14.16 -1.31
C VAL A 395 12.12 -13.05 -1.87
N ALA A 396 11.47 -12.32 -0.99
CA ALA A 396 10.90 -11.01 -1.30
C ALA A 396 11.79 -9.92 -0.68
N LEU A 397 12.09 -8.87 -1.43
CA LEU A 397 12.88 -7.74 -0.94
C LEU A 397 11.96 -6.55 -0.64
N GLY A 398 11.82 -6.18 0.63
CA GLY A 398 11.16 -4.96 1.05
C GLY A 398 12.09 -3.74 0.90
N VAL A 399 11.59 -2.68 0.27
CA VAL A 399 12.34 -1.45 -0.01
C VAL A 399 11.54 -0.26 0.49
N ALA A 400 12.09 0.49 1.46
CA ALA A 400 11.53 1.77 1.86
C ALA A 400 11.94 2.85 0.84
N VAL A 401 10.96 3.64 0.40
CA VAL A 401 11.19 4.83 -0.43
C VAL A 401 11.14 6.04 0.50
N PRO A 402 12.22 6.83 0.65
CA PRO A 402 12.24 8.01 1.52
C PRO A 402 11.03 8.94 1.28
N LEU A 403 10.26 9.18 2.35
CA LEU A 403 9.00 9.94 2.35
C LEU A 403 7.89 9.44 1.39
N GLY A 404 8.10 8.30 0.72
CA GLY A 404 7.26 7.83 -0.39
C GLY A 404 7.50 8.56 -1.71
N ARG A 405 8.62 9.27 -1.88
CA ARG A 405 8.91 10.02 -3.12
C ARG A 405 9.90 9.25 -3.99
N LEU A 406 9.40 8.72 -5.09
CA LEU A 406 10.16 7.94 -6.05
C LEU A 406 10.43 8.81 -7.28
N THR A 407 11.69 9.12 -7.58
CA THR A 407 12.03 9.81 -8.84
C THR A 407 11.83 8.88 -10.03
N SER A 408 11.65 9.44 -11.22
CA SER A 408 11.52 8.64 -12.45
C SER A 408 12.75 7.73 -12.66
N ALA A 409 13.96 8.19 -12.35
CA ALA A 409 15.17 7.37 -12.41
C ALA A 409 15.17 6.21 -11.38
N GLN A 410 14.71 6.44 -10.15
CA GLN A 410 14.57 5.38 -9.15
C GLN A 410 13.48 4.36 -9.53
N ALA A 411 12.43 4.79 -10.23
CA ALA A 411 11.38 3.91 -10.75
C ALA A 411 11.92 2.98 -11.85
N GLU A 412 12.77 3.48 -12.75
CA GLU A 412 13.49 2.64 -13.73
C GLU A 412 14.41 1.62 -13.03
N VAL A 413 15.21 2.05 -12.02
CA VAL A 413 16.07 1.12 -11.27
C VAL A 413 15.25 0.02 -10.59
N LEU A 414 14.11 0.35 -9.97
CA LEU A 414 13.18 -0.65 -9.41
C LEU A 414 12.64 -1.60 -10.49
N ALA A 415 12.27 -1.07 -11.66
CA ALA A 415 11.75 -1.86 -12.78
C ALA A 415 12.82 -2.77 -13.42
N ASP A 416 14.11 -2.44 -13.29
CA ASP A 416 15.23 -3.27 -13.74
C ASP A 416 15.58 -4.41 -12.78
N VAL A 417 15.47 -4.19 -11.46
CA VAL A 417 15.85 -5.20 -10.46
C VAL A 417 14.70 -6.13 -10.07
N ALA A 418 13.47 -5.83 -10.49
CA ALA A 418 12.28 -6.66 -10.27
C ALA A 418 12.25 -7.88 -11.22
N ALA A 419 13.07 -8.90 -10.94
CA ALA A 419 13.25 -10.07 -11.80
C ALA A 419 11.96 -10.86 -12.10
N SER A 420 10.95 -10.78 -11.22
CA SER A 420 9.62 -11.37 -11.42
C SER A 420 8.68 -10.57 -12.35
N GLY A 421 9.08 -9.37 -12.77
CA GLY A 421 8.23 -8.45 -13.53
C GLY A 421 7.17 -7.73 -12.68
N GLU A 422 7.13 -7.94 -11.37
CA GLU A 422 6.16 -7.35 -10.43
C GLU A 422 6.84 -6.41 -9.42
N VAL A 423 6.21 -5.26 -9.14
CA VAL A 423 6.54 -4.36 -8.03
C VAL A 423 5.28 -4.10 -7.21
N ARG A 424 5.32 -4.35 -5.90
CA ARG A 424 4.15 -4.20 -5.02
C ARG A 424 4.29 -3.00 -4.11
N LEU A 425 3.48 -1.98 -4.33
CA LEU A 425 3.40 -0.79 -3.47
C LEU A 425 2.85 -1.16 -2.09
N THR A 426 3.37 -0.56 -1.02
CA THR A 426 2.89 -0.81 0.35
C THR A 426 2.09 0.37 0.93
N PRO A 427 1.14 0.13 1.86
CA PRO A 427 0.49 1.20 2.63
C PRO A 427 1.44 2.06 3.47
N TRP A 428 2.69 1.62 3.64
CA TRP A 428 3.75 2.35 4.35
C TRP A 428 4.68 3.12 3.41
N ARG A 429 4.28 3.30 2.14
CA ARG A 429 4.97 4.10 1.12
C ARG A 429 6.37 3.56 0.76
N GLY A 430 6.54 2.26 0.87
CA GLY A 430 7.64 1.51 0.26
C GLY A 430 7.12 0.62 -0.87
N VAL A 431 7.98 -0.29 -1.33
CA VAL A 431 7.64 -1.35 -2.28
C VAL A 431 8.17 -2.70 -1.81
N VAL A 432 7.63 -3.79 -2.35
CA VAL A 432 8.13 -5.16 -2.24
C VAL A 432 8.43 -5.68 -3.64
N LEU A 433 9.60 -6.31 -3.79
CA LEU A 433 10.04 -7.00 -5.00
C LEU A 433 9.96 -8.51 -4.73
N PRO A 434 8.92 -9.22 -5.22
CA PRO A 434 8.72 -10.64 -4.93
C PRO A 434 9.57 -11.54 -5.84
N GLY A 435 9.88 -12.75 -5.36
CA GLY A 435 10.36 -13.86 -6.20
C GLY A 435 11.84 -13.80 -6.62
N LEU A 436 12.67 -12.95 -6.02
CA LEU A 436 14.10 -12.88 -6.30
C LEU A 436 14.81 -14.14 -5.77
N THR A 437 15.88 -14.58 -6.42
CA THR A 437 16.88 -15.47 -5.79
C THR A 437 17.76 -14.67 -4.83
N ARG A 438 18.52 -15.37 -3.96
CA ARG A 438 19.46 -14.70 -3.04
C ARG A 438 20.49 -13.83 -3.78
N PRO A 439 21.23 -14.31 -4.81
CA PRO A 439 22.18 -13.47 -5.54
C PRO A 439 21.53 -12.26 -6.23
N GLU A 440 20.34 -12.41 -6.81
CA GLU A 440 19.59 -11.30 -7.40
C GLU A 440 19.21 -10.26 -6.35
N SER A 441 18.79 -10.68 -5.15
CA SER A 441 18.46 -9.75 -4.06
C SER A 441 19.69 -8.99 -3.54
N GLU A 442 20.86 -9.63 -3.48
CA GLU A 442 22.12 -8.99 -3.10
C GLU A 442 22.57 -7.95 -4.14
N ALA A 443 22.47 -8.28 -5.43
CA ALA A 443 22.73 -7.33 -6.52
C ALA A 443 21.70 -6.18 -6.58
N ALA A 444 20.43 -6.48 -6.31
CA ALA A 444 19.37 -5.47 -6.22
C ALA A 444 19.61 -4.50 -5.06
N ILE A 445 20.01 -5.00 -3.88
CA ILE A 445 20.32 -4.18 -2.70
C ILE A 445 21.39 -3.13 -3.02
N ALA A 446 22.47 -3.50 -3.70
CA ALA A 446 23.52 -2.56 -4.10
C ALA A 446 22.98 -1.46 -5.05
N ARG A 447 22.33 -1.85 -6.16
CA ARG A 447 21.77 -0.90 -7.14
C ARG A 447 20.71 0.03 -6.53
N LEU A 448 19.91 -0.46 -5.60
CA LEU A 448 18.89 0.32 -4.91
C LEU A 448 19.51 1.31 -3.91
N ALA A 449 20.55 0.91 -3.19
CA ALA A 449 21.29 1.79 -2.28
C ALA A 449 21.99 2.93 -3.05
N ASP A 450 22.63 2.64 -4.18
CA ASP A 450 23.23 3.64 -5.08
C ASP A 450 22.18 4.64 -5.62
N ALA A 451 20.94 4.17 -5.83
CA ALA A 451 19.80 5.01 -6.21
C ALA A 451 19.15 5.77 -5.03
N GLY A 452 19.67 5.65 -3.81
CA GLY A 452 19.15 6.30 -2.61
C GLY A 452 17.87 5.67 -2.03
N LEU A 453 17.56 4.42 -2.39
CA LEU A 453 16.46 3.64 -1.83
C LEU A 453 16.93 2.75 -0.67
N VAL A 454 16.05 2.49 0.29
CA VAL A 454 16.43 1.95 1.60
C VAL A 454 16.02 0.49 1.73
N THR A 455 17.00 -0.41 1.82
CA THR A 455 16.81 -1.85 2.01
C THR A 455 17.22 -2.35 3.40
N ASP A 456 17.96 -1.56 4.18
CA ASP A 456 18.31 -1.90 5.57
C ASP A 456 17.11 -1.66 6.52
N PRO A 457 16.61 -2.69 7.25
CA PRO A 457 15.57 -2.53 8.26
C PRO A 457 15.95 -1.56 9.40
N GLY A 458 17.25 -1.45 9.71
CA GLY A 458 17.80 -0.59 10.76
C GLY A 458 17.88 0.90 10.40
N SER A 459 17.72 1.24 9.11
CA SER A 459 17.86 2.61 8.61
C SER A 459 16.95 3.60 9.35
N PRO A 460 17.43 4.82 9.70
CA PRO A 460 16.63 5.83 10.38
C PRO A 460 15.44 6.32 9.53
N TRP A 461 15.48 6.12 8.21
CA TRP A 461 14.36 6.35 7.29
C TRP A 461 13.17 5.42 7.52
N ASN A 462 13.37 4.23 8.09
CA ASN A 462 12.29 3.28 8.35
C ASN A 462 11.29 3.88 9.36
N GLY A 463 10.01 3.97 8.96
CA GLY A 463 8.95 4.60 9.74
C GLY A 463 8.93 6.14 9.70
N VAL A 464 9.71 6.79 8.84
CA VAL A 464 9.64 8.24 8.60
C VAL A 464 8.57 8.53 7.56
N SER A 465 7.74 9.53 7.82
CA SER A 465 6.71 9.99 6.90
C SER A 465 6.54 11.50 6.96
N ALA A 466 6.07 12.10 5.87
CA ALA A 466 5.67 13.51 5.84
C ALA A 466 4.29 13.68 5.18
N CYS A 467 3.69 14.86 5.32
CA CYS A 467 2.66 15.36 4.41
C CYS A 467 3.30 15.97 3.15
N THR A 468 2.51 16.53 2.23
CA THR A 468 3.03 17.17 0.99
C THR A 468 3.96 18.37 1.26
N GLY A 469 3.69 19.17 2.31
CA GLY A 469 4.52 20.35 2.59
C GLY A 469 4.36 21.49 1.57
N ARG A 470 5.19 22.53 1.68
CA ARG A 470 5.45 23.45 0.57
C ARG A 470 6.37 22.75 -0.46
N PRO A 471 6.32 23.10 -1.75
CA PRO A 471 5.39 24.05 -2.37
C PRO A 471 3.97 23.47 -2.63
N GLY A 472 3.80 22.14 -2.64
CA GLY A 472 2.56 21.49 -3.10
C GLY A 472 1.31 21.63 -2.22
N CYS A 473 1.41 22.32 -1.07
CA CYS A 473 0.30 22.63 -0.19
C CYS A 473 0.40 24.07 0.34
N ALA A 474 -0.46 24.96 -0.15
CA ALA A 474 -0.56 26.36 0.29
C ALA A 474 -0.95 26.55 1.77
N LYS A 475 -1.35 25.47 2.47
CA LYS A 475 -1.65 25.47 3.92
C LYS A 475 -0.42 25.12 4.77
N SER A 476 0.70 24.74 4.15
CA SER A 476 1.93 24.36 4.83
C SER A 476 2.78 25.60 5.12
N LEU A 477 3.34 25.68 6.32
CA LEU A 477 4.22 26.78 6.73
C LEU A 477 5.64 26.62 6.14
N THR A 478 6.14 25.37 6.15
CA THR A 478 7.51 24.97 5.75
C THR A 478 7.51 23.95 4.60
N ASP A 479 8.69 23.67 4.04
CA ASP A 479 8.95 22.46 3.27
C ASP A 479 9.31 21.32 4.22
N VAL A 480 8.29 20.68 4.80
CA VAL A 480 8.48 19.57 5.74
C VAL A 480 9.17 18.35 5.13
N GLN A 481 9.26 18.25 3.80
CA GLN A 481 9.90 17.11 3.15
C GLN A 481 11.42 17.31 3.11
N ALA A 482 11.87 18.51 2.75
CA ALA A 482 13.26 18.93 2.89
C ALA A 482 13.71 18.89 4.36
N ASP A 483 12.92 19.48 5.28
CA ASP A 483 13.26 19.52 6.71
C ASP A 483 13.38 18.10 7.32
N ALA A 484 12.45 17.19 6.99
CA ALA A 484 12.53 15.80 7.44
C ALA A 484 13.78 15.09 6.90
N ALA A 485 14.17 15.33 5.65
CA ALA A 485 15.39 14.77 5.08
C ALA A 485 16.65 15.31 5.77
N THR A 486 16.71 16.62 6.03
CA THR A 486 17.80 17.27 6.78
C THR A 486 17.92 16.69 8.18
N ALA A 487 16.82 16.56 8.92
CA ALA A 487 16.84 16.03 10.28
C ALA A 487 17.32 14.56 10.35
N ILE A 488 16.96 13.73 9.36
CA ILE A 488 17.45 12.35 9.27
C ILE A 488 18.94 12.31 8.88
N ALA A 489 19.40 13.18 7.96
CA ALA A 489 20.81 13.29 7.60
C ALA A 489 21.68 13.71 8.81
N THR A 490 21.22 14.69 9.60
CA THR A 490 21.89 15.08 10.86
C THR A 490 21.97 13.91 11.83
N ALA A 491 20.89 13.14 12.01
CA ALA A 491 20.88 11.98 12.90
C ALA A 491 21.84 10.86 12.45
N VAL A 492 22.05 10.68 11.14
CA VAL A 492 23.07 9.75 10.60
C VAL A 492 24.48 10.26 10.88
N ALA A 493 24.73 11.56 10.63
CA ALA A 493 26.04 12.18 10.85
C ALA A 493 26.43 12.25 12.34
N SER A 494 25.47 12.26 13.26
CA SER A 494 25.68 12.23 14.71
C SER A 494 25.66 10.81 15.33
N GLY A 495 25.88 9.78 14.51
CA GLY A 495 25.97 8.39 14.96
C GLY A 495 27.15 8.11 15.92
N PRO A 496 27.22 6.92 16.55
CA PRO A 496 28.07 6.67 17.72
C PRO A 496 29.61 6.71 17.54
N ASP A 497 30.12 7.07 16.36
CA ASP A 497 31.51 6.82 15.95
C ASP A 497 32.25 8.07 15.42
N SER A 498 31.89 9.25 15.96
CA SER A 498 32.63 10.49 15.77
C SER A 498 33.04 11.12 17.12
N GLY A 499 33.83 10.39 17.89
CA GLY A 499 34.68 11.03 18.91
C GLY A 499 35.70 11.95 18.21
N PRO A 500 36.10 13.08 18.82
CA PRO A 500 37.10 13.95 18.21
C PRO A 500 38.43 13.21 18.10
N ASP A 501 38.92 13.04 16.88
CA ASP A 501 40.29 12.63 16.64
C ASP A 501 41.24 13.62 17.33
N SER A 502 42.21 13.09 18.05
CA SER A 502 43.09 13.85 18.94
C SER A 502 43.82 14.93 18.15
N GLY A 503 43.70 16.19 18.58
CA GLY A 503 44.39 17.31 17.94
C GLY A 503 45.92 17.14 17.93
N PRO A 504 46.64 17.86 17.06
CA PRO A 504 48.06 17.65 16.84
C PRO A 504 48.87 18.14 18.05
N ASP A 505 49.44 17.22 18.83
CA ASP A 505 50.45 17.58 19.82
C ASP A 505 51.85 17.58 19.19
N SER A 506 52.52 18.72 19.31
CA SER A 506 53.75 19.03 18.61
C SER A 506 54.98 18.72 19.46
N GLY A 507 55.63 17.59 19.14
CA GLY A 507 57.06 17.41 19.29
C GLY A 507 57.61 17.04 20.68
N ASN A 508 58.28 15.89 20.74
CA ASN A 508 59.68 15.90 21.14
C ASN A 508 60.46 14.77 20.43
N GLU A 509 61.73 15.01 20.16
CA GLU A 509 62.63 14.09 19.48
C GLU A 509 63.01 12.91 20.39
N GLN A 510 63.25 11.73 19.81
CA GLN A 510 64.56 11.05 19.93
C GLN A 510 64.69 9.71 19.15
N ARG A 511 65.82 9.61 18.45
CA ARG A 511 66.55 8.41 17.97
C ARG A 511 65.98 7.57 16.79
N ALA A 512 66.81 7.60 15.74
CA ALA A 512 66.77 6.85 14.50
C ALA A 512 66.75 5.29 14.62
N PRO A 513 66.27 4.60 13.57
CA PRO A 513 66.53 3.18 13.35
C PRO A 513 67.77 2.96 12.46
N ASP A 514 68.67 2.04 12.85
CA ASP A 514 69.67 1.48 11.93
C ASP A 514 69.72 -0.06 12.02
N ARG A 515 69.53 -0.68 10.85
CA ARG A 515 70.04 -1.98 10.38
C ARG A 515 70.09 -3.22 11.31
N SER A 516 69.13 -4.11 11.00
CA SER A 516 69.39 -5.42 10.36
C SER A 516 69.88 -6.64 11.18
N ARG A 517 69.46 -7.83 10.69
CA ARG A 517 69.92 -9.20 11.04
C ARG A 517 69.51 -9.67 12.46
N GLY A 518 69.20 -10.94 12.71
CA GLY A 518 69.01 -12.09 11.81
C GLY A 518 69.06 -13.43 12.56
N ALA A 519 68.22 -14.39 12.15
CA ALA A 519 68.29 -15.85 12.39
C ALA A 519 68.26 -16.43 13.84
N ALA A 520 67.23 -17.27 14.05
CA ALA A 520 67.24 -18.62 14.67
C ALA A 520 67.68 -18.85 16.15
N GLY A 521 66.82 -19.54 16.90
CA GLY A 521 67.14 -20.19 18.19
C GLY A 521 65.92 -20.84 18.86
N ASN A 522 65.91 -22.16 19.05
CA ASN A 522 64.79 -22.94 19.60
C ASN A 522 64.59 -22.76 21.12
N GLY A 523 63.33 -22.87 21.62
CA GLY A 523 63.08 -22.91 23.07
C GLY A 523 61.63 -23.12 23.54
N ARG A 524 61.13 -24.37 23.50
CA ARG A 524 60.04 -24.98 24.32
C ARG A 524 58.70 -24.23 24.61
N GLN A 525 57.62 -24.86 24.14
CA GLN A 525 56.23 -24.87 24.66
C GLN A 525 56.13 -25.23 26.18
N PRO A 526 54.98 -25.07 26.89
CA PRO A 526 53.59 -25.19 26.38
C PRO A 526 52.46 -24.30 26.98
N ALA A 527 51.25 -24.57 26.49
CA ALA A 527 49.92 -24.36 27.09
C ALA A 527 49.25 -22.96 27.02
N GLY A 528 48.22 -22.87 26.18
CA GLY A 528 47.25 -21.77 26.13
C GLY A 528 46.16 -22.07 25.08
N GLY A 529 44.92 -22.32 25.51
CA GLY A 529 43.88 -22.87 24.63
C GLY A 529 43.26 -21.84 23.67
N HIS A 530 43.25 -22.16 22.38
CA HIS A 530 42.52 -21.39 21.37
C HIS A 530 41.00 -21.66 21.48
N ARG A 531 40.23 -20.65 21.89
CA ARG A 531 38.77 -20.63 21.67
C ARG A 531 38.48 -20.12 20.25
N GLY A 532 38.37 -21.04 19.30
CA GLY A 532 37.64 -20.79 18.06
C GLY A 532 36.13 -20.78 18.35
N MET A 533 35.45 -19.66 18.09
CA MET A 533 33.99 -19.60 18.19
C MET A 533 33.37 -20.12 16.89
N GLY A 534 33.16 -21.43 16.81
CA GLY A 534 32.25 -22.01 15.84
C GLY A 534 30.80 -21.59 16.14
N TRP A 535 30.05 -21.23 15.10
CA TRP A 535 28.63 -20.93 15.22
C TRP A 535 27.84 -22.25 15.29
N SER A 536 27.48 -22.69 16.50
CA SER A 536 26.58 -23.83 16.67
C SER A 536 25.15 -23.44 16.30
N VAL A 537 24.61 -24.12 15.30
CA VAL A 537 23.21 -24.03 14.90
C VAL A 537 22.39 -24.99 15.77
N ASP A 538 21.92 -24.51 16.93
CA ASP A 538 20.74 -25.11 17.55
C ASP A 538 20.01 -24.08 18.43
N GLY A 539 18.68 -24.08 18.37
CA GLY A 539 17.84 -23.07 19.02
C GLY A 539 16.61 -22.69 18.21
N ARG A 540 15.51 -23.40 18.44
CA ARG A 540 14.16 -23.00 18.03
C ARG A 540 13.86 -21.58 18.53
N ARG A 541 13.94 -20.59 17.64
CA ARG A 541 13.38 -19.25 17.87
C ARG A 541 11.88 -19.31 17.64
N GLU A 542 11.11 -18.82 18.60
CA GLU A 542 9.70 -18.53 18.40
C GLU A 542 9.53 -17.49 17.27
N PRO A 543 8.64 -17.71 16.30
CA PRO A 543 8.29 -16.70 15.31
C PRO A 543 7.35 -15.68 15.97
N GLY A 544 7.84 -14.50 16.35
CA GLY A 544 6.95 -13.50 16.96
C GLY A 544 7.55 -12.26 17.63
N ARG A 545 8.87 -12.11 17.72
CA ARG A 545 9.50 -10.86 18.19
C ARG A 545 10.32 -10.18 17.09
N SER A 546 9.63 -9.34 16.32
CA SER A 546 10.26 -8.24 15.59
C SER A 546 11.19 -7.46 16.53
N GLY A 547 12.44 -7.23 16.13
CA GLY A 547 13.41 -6.47 16.92
C GLY A 547 12.87 -5.10 17.33
N GLY A 548 13.27 -4.62 18.51
CA GLY A 548 12.77 -3.37 19.09
C GLY A 548 13.12 -2.15 18.23
N GLY A 549 12.23 -1.83 17.29
CA GLY A 549 12.37 -0.68 16.40
C GLY A 549 12.10 0.64 17.12
N THR A 550 12.67 1.71 16.57
CA THR A 550 12.37 3.08 16.99
C THR A 550 10.88 3.42 16.76
N LEU A 551 10.34 4.44 17.41
CA LEU A 551 8.98 4.90 17.07
C LEU A 551 8.94 5.46 15.62
N PRO A 552 7.82 5.30 14.90
CA PRO A 552 7.62 5.99 13.62
C PRO A 552 7.45 7.50 13.87
N VAL A 553 7.72 8.31 12.85
CA VAL A 553 7.62 9.78 12.91
C VAL A 553 6.82 10.33 11.73
N HIS A 554 6.01 11.36 11.97
CA HIS A 554 5.22 12.05 10.96
C HIS A 554 5.45 13.56 10.97
N TRP A 555 6.00 14.08 9.88
CA TRP A 555 6.27 15.50 9.66
C TRP A 555 5.09 16.19 8.96
N ALA A 556 4.53 17.21 9.60
CA ALA A 556 3.28 17.86 9.21
C ALA A 556 3.47 19.38 9.10
N GLY A 557 3.22 19.93 7.91
CA GLY A 557 3.44 21.36 7.64
C GLY A 557 2.39 22.31 8.24
N CYS A 558 1.36 21.77 8.89
CA CYS A 558 0.37 22.50 9.68
C CYS A 558 -0.40 21.52 10.57
N GLU A 559 -1.21 22.05 11.49
CA GLU A 559 -2.05 21.27 12.43
C GLU A 559 -3.09 20.33 11.78
N ARG A 560 -3.25 20.33 10.45
CA ARG A 560 -4.09 19.32 9.76
C ARG A 560 -3.45 17.92 9.67
N ARG A 561 -2.13 17.79 9.88
CA ARG A 561 -1.38 16.51 9.97
C ARG A 561 -1.76 15.51 8.87
N CYS A 562 -1.85 15.99 7.63
CA CYS A 562 -2.43 15.24 6.52
C CYS A 562 -1.59 14.01 6.17
N GLY A 563 -2.17 12.82 6.32
CA GLY A 563 -1.46 11.56 6.07
C GLY A 563 -0.67 11.02 7.26
N ARG A 564 -0.93 11.53 8.48
CA ARG A 564 -0.51 10.93 9.75
C ARG A 564 -0.91 9.45 9.80
N PRO A 565 0.02 8.51 10.08
CA PRO A 565 -0.33 7.11 10.31
C PRO A 565 -1.28 6.93 11.51
N ARG A 566 -2.00 5.81 11.55
CA ARG A 566 -2.76 5.37 12.73
C ARG A 566 -1.81 4.80 13.80
N GLY A 567 -2.23 4.79 15.06
CA GLY A 567 -1.42 4.33 16.19
C GLY A 567 -0.50 5.39 16.80
N ARG A 568 0.47 4.92 17.61
CA ARG A 568 1.48 5.73 18.32
C ARG A 568 2.60 6.15 17.36
N VAL A 569 2.78 7.45 17.21
CA VAL A 569 3.69 8.09 16.25
C VAL A 569 4.23 9.37 16.89
N VAL A 570 5.51 9.69 16.68
CA VAL A 570 6.09 10.99 17.01
C VAL A 570 5.61 11.99 15.95
N GLU A 571 4.95 13.08 16.35
CA GLU A 571 4.37 14.04 15.41
C GLU A 571 5.17 15.33 15.42
N VAL A 572 5.71 15.72 14.27
CA VAL A 572 6.56 16.91 14.11
C VAL A 572 5.77 17.93 13.31
N VAL A 573 5.21 18.92 13.98
CA VAL A 573 4.24 19.86 13.41
C VAL A 573 4.87 21.24 13.25
N ALA A 574 4.90 21.77 12.04
CA ALA A 574 5.40 23.11 11.78
C ALA A 574 4.53 24.17 12.47
N THR A 575 5.18 25.13 13.11
CA THR A 575 4.57 26.29 13.78
C THR A 575 5.02 27.59 13.09
N GLY A 576 4.64 28.75 13.60
CA GLY A 576 5.13 30.04 13.08
C GLY A 576 6.64 30.25 13.29
N ASP A 577 7.19 29.64 14.35
CA ASP A 577 8.54 29.91 14.88
C ASP A 577 9.47 28.67 14.83
N GLY A 578 9.09 27.64 14.06
CA GLY A 578 9.83 26.38 13.94
C GLY A 578 8.92 25.15 13.94
N TYR A 579 9.14 24.24 14.88
CA TYR A 579 8.43 22.97 15.01
C TYR A 579 7.97 22.68 16.43
N ARG A 580 6.93 21.86 16.56
CA ARG A 580 6.53 21.20 17.81
C ARG A 580 6.59 19.69 17.63
N VAL A 581 7.29 19.01 18.54
CA VAL A 581 7.44 17.55 18.56
C VAL A 581 6.52 16.98 19.64
N ASP A 582 5.40 16.41 19.22
CA ASP A 582 4.39 15.79 20.09
C ASP A 582 4.63 14.26 20.19
N LEU A 583 4.60 13.68 21.39
CA LEU A 583 4.51 12.24 21.65
C LEU A 583 3.64 11.96 22.89
N ASP A 584 2.57 11.18 22.70
CA ASP A 584 1.56 10.85 23.71
C ASP A 584 0.91 12.10 24.36
N ARG A 585 1.37 12.52 25.55
CA ARG A 585 0.96 13.76 26.23
C ARG A 585 2.12 14.76 26.43
N ARG A 586 3.27 14.49 25.83
CA ARG A 586 4.47 15.32 25.89
C ARG A 586 4.61 16.10 24.59
N SER A 587 5.08 17.34 24.69
CA SER A 587 5.28 18.26 23.57
C SER A 587 6.53 19.07 23.84
N LEU A 588 7.42 19.18 22.85
CA LEU A 588 8.58 20.07 22.89
C LEU A 588 8.52 21.05 21.72
N THR A 589 8.71 22.34 21.99
CA THR A 589 8.88 23.36 20.94
C THR A 589 10.34 23.46 20.57
N CYS A 590 10.63 23.44 19.27
CA CYS A 590 11.97 23.55 18.69
C CYS A 590 11.99 24.75 17.74
N THR A 591 12.99 25.61 17.87
CA THR A 591 13.11 26.86 17.09
C THR A 591 13.96 26.71 15.83
N ASP A 592 14.71 25.61 15.71
CA ASP A 592 15.51 25.27 14.53
C ASP A 592 15.47 23.76 14.21
N ILE A 593 15.97 23.39 13.04
CA ILE A 593 15.94 22.00 12.56
C ILE A 593 16.90 21.07 13.32
N GLY A 594 17.97 21.58 13.93
CA GLY A 594 18.91 20.81 14.75
C GLY A 594 18.29 20.43 16.09
N GLN A 595 17.66 21.38 16.78
CA GLN A 595 16.82 21.13 17.96
C GLN A 595 15.73 20.09 17.65
N THR A 596 15.06 20.26 16.50
CA THR A 596 13.99 19.36 16.04
C THR A 596 14.53 17.95 15.78
N ALA A 597 15.69 17.81 15.13
CA ALA A 597 16.34 16.53 14.87
C ALA A 597 16.73 15.80 16.16
N ALA A 598 17.33 16.51 17.12
CA ALA A 598 17.69 15.95 18.43
C ALA A 598 16.45 15.50 19.22
N ALA A 599 15.39 16.32 19.23
CA ALA A 599 14.11 16.00 19.87
C ALA A 599 13.45 14.76 19.25
N VAL A 600 13.45 14.66 17.91
CA VAL A 600 12.94 13.50 17.19
C VAL A 600 13.78 12.25 17.47
N ALA A 601 15.11 12.35 17.50
CA ALA A 601 15.99 11.22 17.82
C ALA A 601 15.72 10.69 19.25
N ALA A 602 15.61 11.57 20.23
CA ALA A 602 15.26 11.21 21.61
C ALA A 602 13.88 10.56 21.70
N ALA A 603 12.84 11.20 21.16
CA ALA A 603 11.47 10.68 21.18
C ALA A 603 11.34 9.33 20.45
N ARG A 604 12.07 9.13 19.34
CA ARG A 604 12.09 7.86 18.60
C ARG A 604 12.84 6.74 19.31
N GLY A 605 13.73 7.07 20.25
CA GLY A 605 14.45 6.11 21.10
C GLY A 605 13.62 5.59 22.30
N GLU A 606 12.49 6.22 22.62
CA GLU A 606 11.58 5.74 23.66
C GLU A 606 10.89 4.43 23.24
N LYS A 607 11.01 3.40 24.07
CA LYS A 607 10.39 2.08 23.88
C LYS A 607 9.01 2.05 24.54
#